data_AF-A0A8B5X7N8-F1
#
_entry.id   AF-A0A8B5X7N8-F1
#
_cell.length_a   1.000
_cell.length_b   1.000
_cell.length_c   1.000
_cell.angle_alpha   90.00
_cell.angle_beta   90.00
_cell.angle_gamma   90.00
#
_symmetry.space_group_name_H-M   'P 1'
#
loop_
_entity.id
_entity.type
_entity.pdbx_description
1 polymer ?
#
loop_
_entity_poly.entity_id
_entity_poly.type
_entity_poly.pdbx_seq_one_letter_code
_entity_poly.pdbx_strand_id
1 'polypeptide(L)'
;MSTVFDHLPSRLFFPLASVHREHYAALLLIYYRLFLEYHSGVERELVVAAFDDYFRSLGSIPGPEEESPDDGIELDDPKYTGAGSGSDVSAGAETPARVDRGDTREVASGFLRRLIEYGWMNEEEQQDFARIINISSYATPFFEALYRVDQGIAVEYESHVIGIYSSLVGDAARDHGEHAVINAHGHAR
;
A
#
# COMPACT_ATOMS: atom_id res chain seq x y z
N MET A 1 6.89 -6.64 30.87
CA MET A 1 6.85 -7.42 29.62
C MET A 1 6.85 -6.39 28.50
N SER A 2 7.82 -6.44 27.59
CA SER A 2 7.81 -5.56 26.40
C SER A 2 6.61 -5.94 25.53
N THR A 3 5.81 -4.95 25.14
CA THR A 3 4.72 -5.13 24.18
C THR A 3 5.26 -4.93 22.76
N VAL A 4 4.59 -5.49 21.75
CA VAL A 4 4.99 -5.32 20.35
C VAL A 4 5.00 -3.84 19.94
N PHE A 5 4.14 -3.02 20.55
CA PHE A 5 4.05 -1.58 20.31
C PHE A 5 5.19 -0.77 20.95
N ASP A 6 6.01 -1.36 21.82
CA ASP A 6 7.21 -0.71 22.33
C ASP A 6 8.31 -0.62 21.25
N HIS A 7 8.19 -1.44 20.20
CA HIS A 7 9.14 -1.52 19.08
C HIS A 7 8.59 -0.94 17.77
N LEU A 8 7.30 -0.59 17.71
CA LEU A 8 6.65 -0.02 16.52
C LEU A 8 6.37 1.47 16.71
N PRO A 9 6.54 2.31 15.67
CA PRO A 9 6.08 3.68 15.71
C PRO A 9 4.57 3.77 15.96
N SER A 10 4.15 4.72 16.80
CA SER A 10 2.72 4.92 17.12
C SER A 10 1.87 5.28 15.90
N ARG A 11 2.47 5.87 14.87
CA ARG A 11 1.80 6.30 13.63
C ARG A 11 2.02 5.37 12.43
N LEU A 12 2.57 4.17 12.64
CA LEU A 12 2.90 3.25 11.55
C LEU A 12 1.67 2.94 10.67
N PHE A 13 0.50 2.72 11.27
CA PHE A 13 -0.69 2.33 10.52
C PHE A 13 -1.50 3.51 9.95
N PHE A 14 -1.12 4.75 10.25
CA PHE A 14 -1.84 5.94 9.82
C PHE A 14 -1.99 6.04 8.29
N PRO A 15 -0.96 5.77 7.46
CA PRO A 15 -1.09 5.80 6.00
C PRO A 15 -2.16 4.88 5.41
N LEU A 16 -2.40 3.75 6.07
CA LEU A 16 -3.37 2.75 5.60
C LEU A 16 -4.77 3.01 6.16
N ALA A 17 -4.88 3.85 7.19
CA ALA A 17 -6.14 4.27 7.80
C ALA A 17 -6.65 5.62 7.26
N SER A 18 -5.80 6.38 6.56
CA SER A 18 -6.14 7.73 6.09
C SER A 18 -7.09 7.76 4.88
N VAL A 19 -7.60 8.96 4.57
CA VAL A 19 -8.45 9.22 3.40
C VAL A 19 -7.75 8.85 2.09
N HIS A 20 -6.41 8.97 2.04
CA HIS A 20 -5.60 8.66 0.86
C HIS A 20 -4.93 7.27 0.93
N ARG A 21 -5.51 6.34 1.70
CA ARG A 21 -5.01 4.96 1.86
C ARG A 21 -4.68 4.24 0.55
N GLU A 22 -5.45 4.49 -0.51
CA GLU A 22 -5.23 3.85 -1.82
C GLU A 22 -3.92 4.33 -2.46
N HIS A 23 -3.64 5.63 -2.36
CA HIS A 23 -2.38 6.21 -2.84
C HIS A 23 -1.22 5.73 -1.99
N TYR A 24 -1.33 5.77 -0.66
CA TYR A 24 -0.28 5.26 0.22
C TYR A 24 0.04 3.78 -0.03
N ALA A 25 -0.97 2.92 -0.16
CA ALA A 25 -0.78 1.51 -0.47
C ALA A 25 -0.09 1.31 -1.83
N ALA A 26 -0.53 2.04 -2.87
CA ALA A 26 0.11 1.97 -4.19
C ALA A 26 1.58 2.42 -4.14
N LEU A 27 1.89 3.52 -3.46
CA LEU A 27 3.27 4.02 -3.33
C LEU A 27 4.15 3.05 -2.55
N LEU A 28 3.65 2.42 -1.48
CA LEU A 28 4.36 1.39 -0.73
C LEU A 28 4.68 0.17 -1.61
N LEU A 29 3.74 -0.27 -2.45
CA LEU A 29 3.95 -1.37 -3.39
C LEU A 29 4.97 -1.02 -4.48
N ILE A 30 4.90 0.20 -5.03
CA ILE A 30 5.87 0.70 -6.01
C ILE A 30 7.28 0.69 -5.40
N TYR A 31 7.42 1.24 -4.20
CA TYR A 31 8.70 1.25 -3.50
C TYR A 31 9.20 -0.17 -3.21
N TYR A 32 8.33 -1.09 -2.77
CA TYR A 32 8.75 -2.46 -2.51
C TYR A 32 9.26 -3.16 -3.77
N ARG A 33 8.63 -2.94 -4.92
CA ARG A 33 9.10 -3.46 -6.22
C ARG A 33 10.48 -2.89 -6.58
N LEU A 34 10.69 -1.58 -6.37
CA LEU A 34 12.00 -0.96 -6.55
C LEU A 34 13.04 -1.55 -5.60
N PHE A 35 12.69 -1.80 -4.34
CA PHE A 35 13.61 -2.41 -3.38
C PHE A 35 14.00 -3.85 -3.76
N LEU A 36 13.08 -4.63 -4.33
CA LEU A 36 13.38 -5.97 -4.85
C LEU A 36 14.32 -5.92 -6.06
N GLU A 37 14.35 -4.82 -6.81
CA GLU A 37 15.31 -4.60 -7.90
C GLU A 37 16.67 -4.13 -7.33
N TYR A 38 16.64 -3.15 -6.43
CA TYR A 38 17.82 -2.51 -5.84
C TYR A 38 18.05 -2.96 -4.38
N HIS A 39 18.71 -4.11 -4.23
CA HIS A 39 18.92 -4.81 -2.95
C HIS A 39 19.79 -4.04 -1.93
N SER A 40 20.54 -3.03 -2.35
CA SER A 40 21.42 -2.22 -1.49
C SER A 40 20.76 -0.93 -0.96
N GLY A 41 19.47 -0.72 -1.26
CA GLY A 41 18.76 0.53 -1.00
C GLY A 41 18.52 1.32 -2.29
N VAL A 42 17.49 2.15 -2.27
CA VAL A 42 17.02 2.89 -3.45
C VAL A 42 17.34 4.38 -3.29
N GLU A 43 17.92 5.01 -4.31
CA GLU A 43 18.15 6.46 -4.26
C GLU A 43 16.84 7.25 -4.13
N ARG A 44 16.84 8.29 -3.29
CA ARG A 44 15.67 9.15 -3.05
C ARG A 44 15.09 9.71 -4.36
N GLU A 45 15.95 10.15 -5.28
CA GLU A 45 15.52 10.71 -6.56
C GLU A 45 14.77 9.68 -7.41
N LEU A 46 15.20 8.41 -7.36
CA LEU A 46 14.55 7.31 -8.08
C LEU A 46 13.17 7.00 -7.48
N VAL A 47 13.05 7.01 -6.15
CA VAL A 47 11.75 6.84 -5.46
C VAL A 47 10.79 7.99 -5.81
N VAL A 48 11.27 9.24 -5.74
CA VAL A 48 10.45 10.41 -6.09
C VAL A 48 10.02 10.37 -7.55
N ALA A 49 10.90 9.96 -8.47
CA ALA A 49 10.56 9.81 -9.89
C ALA A 49 9.46 8.76 -10.10
N ALA A 50 9.57 7.59 -9.45
CA ALA A 50 8.54 6.56 -9.54
C ALA A 50 7.19 7.00 -8.96
N PHE A 51 7.21 7.78 -7.88
CA PHE A 51 6.01 8.35 -7.28
C PHE A 51 5.38 9.43 -8.18
N ASP A 52 6.19 10.29 -8.78
CA ASP A 52 5.74 11.28 -9.78
C ASP A 52 5.08 10.59 -10.98
N ASP A 53 5.66 9.52 -11.50
CA ASP A 53 5.07 8.74 -12.59
C ASP A 53 3.73 8.11 -12.21
N TYR A 54 3.57 7.64 -10.97
CA TYR A 54 2.27 7.17 -10.46
C TYR A 54 1.22 8.28 -10.48
N PHE A 55 1.50 9.45 -9.92
CA PHE A 55 0.53 10.56 -9.89
C PHE A 55 0.20 11.07 -11.29
N ARG A 56 1.16 11.07 -12.20
CA ARG A 56 0.92 11.41 -13.61
C ARG A 56 0.00 10.40 -14.29
N SER A 57 0.16 9.12 -14.00
CA SER A 57 -0.70 8.07 -14.56
C SER A 57 -2.16 8.22 -14.09
N LEU A 58 -2.35 8.75 -12.88
CA LEU A 58 -3.68 8.98 -12.30
C LEU A 58 -4.35 10.24 -12.86
N GLY A 59 -3.58 11.22 -13.35
CA GLY A 59 -4.09 12.46 -13.93
C GLY A 59 -4.80 13.40 -12.93
N SER A 60 -4.83 13.03 -11.65
CA SER A 60 -5.43 13.79 -10.55
C SER A 60 -4.43 13.89 -9.40
N ILE A 61 -4.18 15.10 -8.94
CA ILE A 61 -3.39 15.34 -7.72
C ILE A 61 -4.31 15.10 -6.52
N PRO A 62 -3.91 14.27 -5.54
CA PRO A 62 -4.63 14.19 -4.27
C PRO A 62 -4.64 15.58 -3.62
N GLY A 63 -5.81 16.03 -3.16
CA GLY A 63 -5.92 17.28 -2.42
C GLY A 63 -5.04 17.27 -1.16
N PRO A 64 -4.71 18.43 -0.58
CA PRO A 64 -4.02 18.46 0.70
C PRO A 64 -4.86 17.70 1.73
N GLU A 65 -4.26 16.69 2.34
CA GLU A 65 -4.84 16.07 3.53
C GLU A 65 -4.85 17.17 4.60
N GLU A 66 -6.02 17.70 4.93
CA GLU A 66 -6.22 18.34 6.21
C GLU A 66 -5.99 17.25 7.26
N GLU A 67 -4.77 17.19 7.81
CA GLU A 67 -4.52 16.46 9.04
C GLU A 67 -5.45 17.08 10.09
N SER A 68 -6.60 16.48 10.31
CA SER A 68 -7.40 16.74 11.50
C SER A 68 -6.46 16.49 12.70
N PRO A 69 -6.13 17.51 13.52
CA PRO A 69 -5.13 17.38 14.57
C PRO A 69 -5.58 16.51 15.77
N ASP A 70 -6.63 15.71 15.62
CA ASP A 70 -7.32 15.10 16.74
C ASP A 70 -7.86 13.71 16.41
N ASP A 71 -6.98 12.71 16.46
CA ASP A 71 -7.34 11.41 17.01
C ASP A 71 -6.57 11.24 18.32
N GLY A 72 -6.70 12.23 19.22
CA GLY A 72 -6.78 11.89 20.63
C GLY A 72 -8.06 11.08 20.80
N ILE A 73 -7.97 9.91 21.42
CA ILE A 73 -9.16 9.19 21.88
C ILE A 73 -9.82 10.10 22.92
N GLU A 74 -10.76 10.95 22.49
CA GLU A 74 -11.54 11.81 23.37
C GLU A 74 -12.57 10.91 24.08
N LEU A 75 -12.30 10.67 25.37
CA LEU A 75 -13.31 10.18 26.30
C LEU A 75 -14.35 11.28 26.49
N ASP A 76 -15.48 11.10 25.79
CA ASP A 76 -16.83 11.62 26.02
C ASP A 76 -16.98 12.68 27.13
N ASP A 77 -17.07 13.96 26.75
CA ASP A 77 -17.69 15.00 27.58
C ASP A 77 -18.38 16.05 26.67
N PRO A 78 -19.72 16.21 26.70
CA PRO A 78 -20.42 17.05 25.74
C PRO A 78 -20.67 18.45 26.31
N LYS A 79 -19.88 19.45 25.88
CA LYS A 79 -20.35 20.86 25.88
C LYS A 79 -19.46 21.82 25.10
N TYR A 80 -19.92 22.31 23.95
CA TYR A 80 -20.06 23.76 23.74
C TYR A 80 -20.86 24.07 22.46
N THR A 81 -21.77 25.03 22.61
CA THR A 81 -22.62 25.62 21.58
C THR A 81 -21.99 26.91 21.06
N GLY A 82 -21.97 27.10 19.74
CA GLY A 82 -22.35 28.39 19.13
C GLY A 82 -21.28 29.25 18.46
N ALA A 83 -21.80 29.94 17.43
CA ALA A 83 -21.35 31.16 16.75
C ALA A 83 -20.29 31.02 15.63
N GLY A 84 -20.75 31.29 14.41
CA GLY A 84 -19.91 31.35 13.21
C GLY A 84 -19.35 32.73 12.91
N SER A 85 -18.67 32.82 11.76
CA SER A 85 -18.57 34.01 10.92
C SER A 85 -18.03 33.58 9.56
N GLY A 86 -18.73 33.95 8.50
CA GLY A 86 -18.27 33.71 7.14
C GLY A 86 -17.21 34.71 6.67
N SER A 87 -16.56 34.37 5.56
CA SER A 87 -16.03 35.33 4.59
C SER A 87 -15.82 34.64 3.23
N ASP A 88 -16.56 35.13 2.25
CA ASP A 88 -16.44 34.85 0.82
C ASP A 88 -15.04 35.17 0.27
N VAL A 89 -14.53 34.35 -0.67
CA VAL A 89 -13.96 34.89 -1.91
C VAL A 89 -13.99 33.91 -3.10
N SER A 90 -14.76 34.33 -4.11
CA SER A 90 -14.52 34.24 -5.56
C SER A 90 -14.28 32.91 -6.25
N ALA A 91 -15.36 32.48 -6.93
CA ALA A 91 -15.34 31.64 -8.13
C ALA A 91 -14.64 32.35 -9.31
N GLY A 92 -13.68 31.65 -9.93
CA GLY A 92 -12.97 32.10 -11.12
C GLY A 92 -12.49 30.92 -11.97
N ALA A 93 -13.23 30.65 -13.06
CA ALA A 93 -12.78 30.03 -14.31
C ALA A 93 -11.93 28.74 -14.26
N GLU A 94 -12.61 27.60 -14.36
CA GLU A 94 -12.03 26.29 -14.71
C GLU A 94 -11.44 26.33 -16.13
N THR A 95 -10.15 26.63 -16.21
CA THR A 95 -9.29 26.20 -17.33
C THR A 95 -8.82 24.78 -16.98
N PRO A 96 -8.83 23.80 -17.91
CA PRO A 96 -8.36 22.47 -17.57
C PRO A 96 -6.87 22.59 -17.22
N ALA A 97 -6.58 22.44 -15.92
CA ALA A 97 -5.23 22.52 -15.39
C ALA A 97 -4.42 21.41 -16.06
N ARG A 98 -3.57 21.81 -17.01
CA ARG A 98 -2.40 20.99 -17.35
C ARG A 98 -1.62 20.91 -16.06
N VAL A 99 -1.77 19.80 -15.35
CA VAL A 99 -1.00 19.48 -14.15
C VAL A 99 0.46 19.78 -14.47
N ASP A 100 1.01 20.83 -13.88
CA ASP A 100 2.37 21.24 -14.19
C ASP A 100 3.32 20.17 -13.62
N ARG A 101 4.41 19.88 -14.34
CA ARG A 101 5.35 18.79 -13.96
C ARG A 101 5.98 19.05 -12.57
N GLY A 102 5.97 20.29 -12.10
CA GLY A 102 6.41 20.68 -10.76
C GLY A 102 5.46 20.20 -9.67
N ASP A 103 4.15 20.40 -9.86
CA ASP A 103 3.14 20.16 -8.82
C ASP A 103 3.09 18.68 -8.42
N THR A 104 3.19 17.75 -9.38
CA THR A 104 3.17 16.29 -9.10
C THR A 104 4.42 15.82 -8.39
N ARG A 105 5.58 16.40 -8.71
CA ARG A 105 6.86 16.04 -8.08
C ARG A 105 6.96 16.57 -6.65
N GLU A 106 6.39 17.74 -6.39
CA GLU A 106 6.25 18.30 -5.04
C GLU A 106 5.33 17.43 -4.18
N VAL A 107 4.19 17.02 -4.74
CA VAL A 107 3.26 16.08 -4.07
C VAL A 107 3.96 14.75 -3.78
N ALA A 108 4.64 14.15 -4.77
CA ALA A 108 5.41 12.92 -4.60
C ALA A 108 6.46 13.03 -3.48
N SER A 109 7.19 14.14 -3.45
CA SER A 109 8.16 14.43 -2.39
C SER A 109 7.52 14.58 -1.02
N GLY A 110 6.32 15.17 -0.95
CA GLY A 110 5.53 15.31 0.27
C GLY A 110 5.00 13.97 0.79
N PHE A 111 4.53 13.09 -0.08
CA PHE A 111 4.14 11.72 0.30
C PHE A 111 5.32 10.90 0.80
N LEU A 112 6.48 11.00 0.15
CA LEU A 112 7.69 10.32 0.59
C LEU A 112 8.14 10.78 1.97
N ARG A 113 8.15 12.09 2.23
CA ARG A 113 8.48 12.65 3.55
C ARG A 113 7.56 12.09 4.63
N ARG A 114 6.25 12.07 4.37
CA ARG A 114 5.26 11.51 5.30
C ARG A 114 5.48 10.03 5.58
N LEU A 115 5.76 9.22 4.55
CA LEU A 115 6.07 7.79 4.72
C LEU A 115 7.31 7.53 5.61
N ILE A 116 8.31 8.40 5.52
CA ILE A 116 9.47 8.39 6.42
C ILE A 116 9.07 8.78 7.84
N GLU A 117 8.27 9.84 8.02
CA GLU A 117 7.78 10.30 9.34
C GLU A 117 6.94 9.23 10.06
N TYR A 118 6.15 8.45 9.32
CA TYR A 118 5.37 7.33 9.88
C TYR A 118 6.23 6.09 10.19
N GLY A 119 7.47 6.05 9.74
CA GLY A 119 8.44 4.98 10.03
C GLY A 119 8.41 3.79 9.05
N TRP A 120 7.79 3.91 7.88
CA TRP A 120 7.85 2.84 6.88
C TRP A 120 9.24 2.71 6.24
N MET A 121 9.93 3.84 6.09
CA MET A 121 11.19 3.97 5.38
C MET A 121 12.16 4.83 6.19
N ASN A 122 13.46 4.60 6.03
CA ASN A 122 14.52 5.40 6.63
C ASN A 122 15.38 6.04 5.52
N GLU A 123 15.79 7.30 5.73
CA GLU A 123 16.73 8.00 4.84
C GLU A 123 18.13 7.92 5.44
N GLU A 124 19.07 7.40 4.65
CA GLU A 124 20.50 7.32 4.99
C GLU A 124 21.30 8.20 4.01
N GLU A 125 22.10 9.12 4.54
CA GLU A 125 23.05 9.90 3.74
C GLU A 125 24.38 9.14 3.65
N GLN A 126 24.77 8.75 2.44
CA GLN A 126 26.03 8.07 2.18
C GLN A 126 27.20 9.08 2.11
N GLN A 127 28.44 8.57 2.12
CA GLN A 127 29.65 9.41 2.04
C GLN A 127 29.72 10.29 0.77
N ASP A 128 29.01 9.89 -0.28
CA ASP A 128 28.92 10.61 -1.55
C ASP A 128 27.80 11.68 -1.57
N PHE A 129 27.20 12.02 -0.41
CA PHE A 129 26.01 12.86 -0.27
C PHE A 129 24.75 12.35 -0.98
N ALA A 130 24.81 11.13 -1.54
CA ALA A 130 23.66 10.44 -2.06
C ALA A 130 22.72 10.05 -0.90
N ARG A 131 21.43 10.35 -1.07
CA ARG A 131 20.37 9.98 -0.13
C ARG A 131 19.76 8.66 -0.57
N ILE A 132 19.96 7.63 0.22
CA ILE A 132 19.43 6.29 -0.03
C ILE A 132 18.27 6.05 0.93
N ILE A 133 17.20 5.46 0.42
CA ILE A 133 16.02 5.10 1.18
C ILE A 133 16.02 3.59 1.38
N ASN A 134 16.03 3.20 2.66
CA ASN A 134 16.01 1.82 3.12
C ASN A 134 14.66 1.49 3.77
N ILE A 135 14.31 0.20 3.73
CA ILE A 135 13.16 -0.32 4.48
C ILE A 135 13.51 -0.38 5.95
N SER A 136 12.59 0.07 6.80
CA SER A 136 12.73 -0.11 8.24
C SER A 136 12.59 -1.60 8.63
N SER A 137 13.40 -2.08 9.56
CA SER A 137 13.49 -3.52 9.89
C SER A 137 12.17 -4.13 10.35
N TYR A 138 11.33 -3.36 11.05
CA TYR A 138 10.00 -3.79 11.45
C TYR A 138 8.95 -3.68 10.33
N ALA A 139 9.21 -2.89 9.27
CA ALA A 139 8.27 -2.66 8.17
C ALA A 139 8.34 -3.77 7.10
N THR A 140 9.46 -4.48 6.98
CA THR A 140 9.67 -5.58 6.02
C THR A 140 8.53 -6.60 5.95
N PRO A 141 8.05 -7.21 7.07
CA PRO A 141 6.95 -8.18 7.00
C PRO A 141 5.63 -7.56 6.52
N PHE A 142 5.41 -6.26 6.77
CA PHE A 142 4.22 -5.56 6.28
C PHE A 142 4.28 -5.32 4.76
N PHE A 143 5.45 -4.97 4.23
CA PHE A 143 5.64 -4.87 2.78
C PHE A 143 5.41 -6.22 2.08
N GLU A 144 5.94 -7.30 2.64
CA GLU A 144 5.74 -8.65 2.10
C GLU A 144 4.26 -9.06 2.14
N ALA A 145 3.55 -8.76 3.24
CA ALA A 145 2.13 -9.02 3.36
C ALA A 145 1.32 -8.21 2.33
N LEU A 146 1.60 -6.91 2.17
CA LEU A 146 0.96 -6.07 1.16
C LEU A 146 1.19 -6.60 -0.25
N TYR A 147 2.43 -6.98 -0.57
CA TYR A 147 2.77 -7.55 -1.87
C TYR A 147 2.03 -8.87 -2.14
N ARG A 148 1.95 -9.77 -1.16
CA ARG A 148 1.19 -11.03 -1.28
C ARG A 148 -0.30 -10.79 -1.50
N VAL A 149 -0.87 -9.77 -0.86
CA VAL A 149 -2.27 -9.39 -1.05
C VAL A 149 -2.49 -8.82 -2.46
N ASP A 150 -1.59 -7.97 -2.95
CA ASP A 150 -1.64 -7.39 -4.31
C ASP A 150 -1.53 -8.44 -5.41
N GLN A 151 -0.65 -9.45 -5.25
CA GLN A 151 -0.53 -10.57 -6.19
C GLN A 151 -1.78 -11.47 -6.22
N GLY A 152 -2.75 -11.20 -5.34
CA GLY A 152 -3.84 -12.11 -5.04
C GLY A 152 -3.27 -13.29 -4.25
N ILE A 153 -3.76 -13.48 -3.04
CA ILE A 153 -3.63 -14.77 -2.38
C ILE A 153 -4.53 -15.72 -3.16
N ALA A 154 -4.06 -16.16 -4.33
CA ALA A 154 -4.57 -17.34 -4.97
C ALA A 154 -4.20 -18.47 -4.01
N VAL A 155 -5.13 -18.80 -3.13
CA VAL A 155 -5.18 -20.13 -2.56
C VAL A 155 -5.41 -21.04 -3.76
N GLU A 156 -4.33 -21.37 -4.46
CA GLU A 156 -4.31 -22.46 -5.39
C GLU A 156 -4.64 -23.67 -4.52
N TYR A 157 -5.90 -24.09 -4.58
CA TYR A 157 -6.26 -25.41 -4.09
C TYR A 157 -5.34 -26.34 -4.84
N GLU A 158 -4.44 -26.96 -4.07
CA GLU A 158 -3.46 -27.92 -4.54
C GLU A 158 -4.16 -28.83 -5.56
N SER A 159 -3.49 -29.05 -6.70
CA SER A 159 -4.00 -29.72 -7.90
C SER A 159 -4.80 -31.00 -7.63
N HIS A 160 -4.61 -31.62 -6.46
CA HIS A 160 -5.41 -32.69 -5.88
C HIS A 160 -6.93 -32.46 -5.90
N VAL A 161 -7.45 -31.30 -5.47
CA VAL A 161 -8.93 -31.10 -5.41
C VAL A 161 -9.52 -31.05 -6.81
N ILE A 162 -8.85 -30.34 -7.73
CA ILE A 162 -9.23 -30.26 -9.14
C ILE A 162 -9.02 -31.62 -9.84
N GLY A 163 -7.96 -32.35 -9.49
CA GLY A 163 -7.64 -33.68 -9.98
C GLY A 163 -8.71 -34.70 -9.60
N ILE A 164 -9.13 -34.72 -8.32
CA ILE A 164 -10.23 -35.54 -7.82
C ILE A 164 -11.54 -35.19 -8.54
N TYR A 165 -11.86 -33.89 -8.66
CA TYR A 165 -13.09 -33.44 -9.31
C TYR A 165 -13.11 -33.81 -10.81
N SER A 166 -12.02 -33.55 -11.52
CA SER A 166 -11.89 -33.87 -12.94
C SER A 166 -11.92 -35.38 -13.21
N SER A 167 -11.33 -36.19 -12.32
CA SER A 167 -11.36 -37.65 -12.38
C SER A 167 -12.76 -38.22 -12.15
N LEU A 168 -13.54 -37.63 -11.23
CA LEU A 168 -14.88 -38.12 -10.87
C LEU A 168 -16.01 -37.59 -11.76
N VAL A 169 -15.86 -36.38 -12.34
CA VAL A 169 -16.92 -35.70 -13.10
C VAL A 169 -16.65 -35.72 -14.61
N GLY A 170 -15.44 -36.09 -15.06
CA GLY A 170 -15.10 -36.22 -16.47
C GLY A 170 -15.85 -37.35 -17.19
N ASP A 171 -16.02 -37.24 -18.50
CA ASP A 171 -16.75 -38.22 -19.32
C ASP A 171 -16.17 -39.65 -19.22
N ALA A 172 -14.86 -39.78 -18.97
CA ALA A 172 -14.19 -41.05 -18.74
C ALA A 172 -14.72 -41.83 -17.51
N ALA A 173 -15.27 -41.14 -16.51
CA ALA A 173 -15.84 -41.76 -15.31
C ALA A 173 -17.18 -42.46 -15.58
N ARG A 174 -17.91 -42.08 -16.65
CA ARG A 174 -19.16 -42.74 -17.03
C ARG A 174 -18.92 -44.14 -17.60
N ASP A 175 -17.82 -44.31 -18.32
CA ASP A 175 -17.49 -45.57 -18.98
C ASP A 175 -16.63 -46.49 -18.08
N HIS A 176 -15.76 -45.92 -17.23
CA HIS A 176 -14.83 -46.67 -16.38
C HIS A 176 -14.73 -46.10 -14.95
N GLY A 177 -15.86 -46.06 -14.24
CA GLY A 177 -15.98 -45.44 -12.91
C GLY A 177 -15.06 -46.02 -11.82
N GLU A 178 -14.71 -47.31 -11.90
CA GLU A 178 -13.81 -47.96 -10.94
C GLU A 178 -12.37 -47.38 -11.00
N HIS A 179 -11.87 -47.11 -12.20
CA HIS A 179 -10.55 -46.51 -12.41
C HIS A 179 -10.53 -45.04 -12.03
N ALA A 180 -11.63 -44.32 -12.26
CA ALA A 180 -11.80 -42.92 -11.86
C ALA A 180 -11.72 -42.73 -10.34
N VAL A 181 -12.29 -43.65 -9.55
CA VAL A 181 -12.24 -43.62 -8.08
C VAL A 181 -10.84 -43.95 -7.55
N ILE A 182 -10.16 -44.95 -8.13
CA ILE A 182 -8.79 -45.31 -7.73
C ILE A 182 -7.83 -44.15 -8.01
N ASN A 183 -7.97 -43.49 -9.15
CA ASN A 183 -7.13 -42.34 -9.51
C ASN A 183 -7.40 -41.14 -8.58
N ALA A 184 -8.66 -40.86 -8.27
CA ALA A 184 -9.03 -39.84 -7.29
C ALA A 184 -8.46 -40.14 -5.89
N HIS A 185 -8.46 -41.40 -5.46
CA HIS A 185 -7.85 -41.81 -4.19
C HIS A 185 -6.33 -41.60 -4.17
N GLY A 186 -5.66 -41.81 -5.31
CA GLY A 186 -4.24 -41.53 -5.46
C GLY A 186 -3.86 -40.05 -5.31
N HIS A 187 -4.77 -39.15 -5.67
CA HIS A 187 -4.60 -37.70 -5.46
C HIS A 187 -4.97 -37.22 -4.05
N ALA A 188 -5.55 -38.06 -3.19
CA ALA A 188 -5.97 -37.68 -1.84
C ALA A 188 -4.92 -38.01 -0.75
N ARG A 189 -3.72 -38.44 -1.14
CA ARG A 189 -2.69 -39.03 -0.27
C ARG A 189 -1.35 -38.36 -0.44
#